data_AF-A0A6P4AWE3-F1
#
_entry.id   AF-A0A6P4AWE3-F1
#
_cell.length_a   1.000
_cell.length_b   1.000
_cell.length_c   1.000
_cell.angle_alpha   90.00
_cell.angle_beta   90.00
_cell.angle_gamma   90.00
#
_symmetry.space_group_name_H-M   'P 1'
#
loop_
_entity.id
_entity.type
_entity.pdbx_description
1 polymer ?
#
loop_
_entity_poly.entity_id
_entity_poly.type
_entity_poly.pdbx_seq_one_letter_code
_entity_poly.pdbx_strand_id
1 'polypeptide(L)'
;MRTQFVKFIIKHAQLPSIAVRPKTTSSQYVASRARDPVFEKFMDKYKNLLKVIAIQDLILANPKNPVVSLDFLSRLSQKLHLNRGASSFLRKYPHIFHLFYEPTKSQPFCRLTNEALQISHQESEAIKASLPLVVDRLVRLLSMSNSRTLPLRAVFRVWRELGLPDDFEDSVIAQNSHIFQLHDAVEEPGTHVLKLVDESPERCYTAAVENWRVEECCKEDCSVERTEIRFSFKHSYPPGMRLSKDFKAKVRKWQMLPYVGPYDQLTEKSRSKAGAMMLEKWAVGILHEFLSLTVEKMVEVEKISHFRKWFGIDFNIRDMFLDHPGIFYLSTKGKRHTVFLREAYERGCLIHPNPVYDARRKLLHLVVLERRGLVNGDSQVERNH
;
A
#
# COMPACT_ATOMS: atom_id res chain seq x y z
N MET A 1 -15.20 50.12 -55.53
CA MET A 1 -15.34 50.85 -54.26
C MET A 1 -15.72 49.86 -53.16
N ARG A 2 -14.99 49.93 -52.04
CA ARG A 2 -14.97 48.96 -50.93
C ARG A 2 -16.28 48.92 -50.16
N THR A 3 -16.84 47.72 -49.94
CA THR A 3 -17.78 47.44 -48.86
C THR A 3 -17.01 46.91 -47.66
N GLN A 4 -17.12 47.63 -46.53
CA GLN A 4 -16.43 47.33 -45.27
C GLN A 4 -17.16 46.22 -44.50
N PHE A 5 -16.47 45.11 -44.26
CA PHE A 5 -16.87 44.11 -43.28
C PHE A 5 -16.52 44.59 -41.87
N VAL A 6 -17.52 44.75 -41.02
CA VAL A 6 -17.36 45.00 -39.59
C VAL A 6 -16.83 43.73 -38.93
N LYS A 7 -15.54 43.71 -38.56
CA LYS A 7 -14.94 42.66 -37.73
C LYS A 7 -15.25 42.95 -36.26
N PHE A 8 -16.14 42.15 -35.66
CA PHE A 8 -16.31 42.09 -34.21
C PHE A 8 -15.12 41.31 -33.62
N ILE A 9 -14.22 42.02 -32.94
CA ILE A 9 -13.09 41.40 -32.21
C ILE A 9 -13.63 40.94 -30.86
N ILE A 10 -13.93 39.65 -30.73
CA ILE A 10 -14.03 39.01 -29.41
C ILE A 10 -12.59 38.83 -28.91
N LYS A 11 -12.14 39.75 -28.06
CA LYS A 11 -10.96 39.54 -27.22
C LYS A 11 -11.31 38.44 -26.21
N HIS A 12 -11.04 37.19 -26.55
CA HIS A 12 -10.90 36.15 -25.53
C HIS A 12 -9.64 36.45 -24.73
N ALA A 13 -9.83 36.96 -23.51
CA ALA A 13 -8.80 36.96 -22.48
C ALA A 13 -8.37 35.50 -22.25
N GLN A 14 -7.17 35.15 -22.70
CA GLN A 14 -6.56 33.86 -22.44
C GLN A 14 -6.25 33.75 -20.95
N LEU A 15 -7.08 32.99 -20.24
CA LEU A 15 -6.80 32.46 -18.92
C LEU A 15 -5.75 31.34 -19.03
N PRO A 16 -4.58 31.41 -18.37
CA PRO A 16 -3.77 30.23 -18.16
C PRO A 16 -4.41 29.40 -17.03
N SER A 17 -5.34 28.53 -17.41
CA SER A 17 -5.82 27.45 -16.56
C SER A 17 -4.69 26.45 -16.31
N ILE A 18 -4.34 26.23 -15.04
CA ILE A 18 -3.56 25.04 -14.66
C ILE A 18 -4.59 23.92 -14.46
N ALA A 19 -5.11 23.46 -15.59
CA ALA A 19 -5.85 22.20 -15.76
C ALA A 19 -5.91 21.78 -17.24
N VAL A 20 -5.21 22.44 -18.17
CA VAL A 20 -4.91 21.81 -19.46
C VAL A 20 -3.71 20.90 -19.23
N ARG A 21 -3.98 19.70 -18.70
CA ARG A 21 -3.10 18.58 -19.00
C ARG A 21 -3.05 18.50 -20.53
N PRO A 22 -1.89 18.32 -21.17
CA PRO A 22 -1.90 17.75 -22.52
C PRO A 22 -2.78 16.50 -22.47
N LYS A 23 -3.48 16.17 -23.57
CA LYS A 23 -4.39 15.01 -23.68
C LYS A 23 -3.61 13.70 -23.48
N THR A 24 -3.12 13.48 -22.29
CA THR A 24 -2.22 12.41 -21.89
C THR A 24 -3.06 11.47 -21.05
N THR A 25 -3.24 10.25 -21.53
CA THR A 25 -4.01 9.26 -20.80
C THR A 25 -3.31 8.93 -19.48
N SER A 26 -4.04 8.45 -18.48
CA SER A 26 -3.42 7.98 -17.23
C SER A 26 -2.34 6.92 -17.47
N SER A 27 -2.45 6.11 -18.53
CA SER A 27 -1.42 5.14 -18.91
C SER A 27 -0.13 5.79 -19.42
N GLN A 28 -0.23 6.84 -20.23
CA GLN A 28 0.93 7.60 -20.71
C GLN A 28 1.62 8.34 -19.56
N TYR A 29 0.85 8.88 -18.59
CA TYR A 29 1.44 9.53 -17.43
C TYR A 29 2.21 8.56 -16.53
N VAL A 30 1.62 7.38 -16.29
CA VAL A 30 2.32 6.29 -15.61
C VAL A 30 3.60 5.91 -16.36
N ALA A 31 3.57 5.83 -17.68
CA ALA A 31 4.73 5.45 -18.49
C ALA A 31 5.88 6.48 -18.45
N SER A 32 5.56 7.77 -18.35
CA SER A 32 6.54 8.87 -18.34
C SER A 32 7.19 9.13 -16.97
N ARG A 33 6.73 8.47 -15.90
CA ARG A 33 7.27 8.64 -14.56
C ARG A 33 8.75 8.24 -14.46
N ALA A 34 9.51 8.90 -13.59
CA ALA A 34 10.85 8.46 -13.23
C ALA A 34 10.77 7.14 -12.44
N ARG A 35 11.40 6.09 -12.98
CA ARG A 35 11.42 4.77 -12.33
C ARG A 35 12.53 4.72 -11.28
N ASP A 36 12.18 4.16 -10.13
CA ASP A 36 13.13 3.94 -9.05
C ASP A 36 13.61 2.48 -9.07
N PRO A 37 14.88 2.21 -9.41
CA PRO A 37 15.37 0.84 -9.57
C PRO A 37 15.28 0.02 -8.28
N VAL A 38 15.32 0.65 -7.11
CA VAL A 38 15.26 -0.03 -5.81
C VAL A 38 13.88 -0.64 -5.61
N PHE A 39 12.82 0.16 -5.74
CA PHE A 39 11.45 -0.30 -5.61
C PHE A 39 11.03 -1.24 -6.75
N GLU A 40 11.52 -1.02 -7.97
CA GLU A 40 11.24 -1.92 -9.11
C GLU A 40 11.85 -3.30 -8.91
N LYS A 41 13.09 -3.37 -8.38
CA LYS A 41 13.76 -4.64 -8.05
C LYS A 41 13.06 -5.36 -6.90
N PHE A 42 12.65 -4.62 -5.87
CA PHE A 42 11.86 -5.17 -4.78
C PHE A 42 10.55 -5.79 -5.30
N MET A 43 9.79 -5.04 -6.09
CA MET A 43 8.50 -5.51 -6.62
C MET A 43 8.62 -6.66 -7.63
N ASP A 44 9.74 -6.78 -8.32
CA ASP A 44 9.99 -7.94 -9.20
C ASP A 44 9.99 -9.27 -8.43
N LYS A 45 10.45 -9.25 -7.17
CA LYS A 45 10.41 -10.41 -6.26
C LYS A 45 9.08 -10.49 -5.51
N TYR A 46 8.57 -9.35 -5.04
CA TYR A 46 7.32 -9.28 -4.30
C TYR A 46 6.11 -9.81 -5.09
N LYS A 47 6.04 -9.59 -6.41
CA LYS A 47 4.96 -10.14 -7.25
C LYS A 47 4.88 -11.68 -7.23
N ASN A 48 5.99 -12.36 -6.94
CA ASN A 48 6.02 -13.81 -6.79
C ASN A 48 5.65 -14.21 -5.36
N LEU A 49 6.06 -13.42 -4.35
CA LEU A 49 5.63 -13.60 -2.97
C LEU A 49 4.10 -13.61 -2.85
N LEU A 50 3.41 -12.69 -3.51
CA LEU A 50 1.94 -12.66 -3.51
C LEU A 50 1.30 -13.98 -4.01
N LYS A 51 1.94 -14.64 -4.97
CA LYS A 51 1.48 -15.95 -5.48
C LYS A 51 1.82 -17.07 -4.50
N VAL A 52 2.97 -16.99 -3.83
CA VAL A 52 3.35 -17.91 -2.77
C VAL A 52 2.36 -17.84 -1.62
N ILE A 53 2.05 -16.63 -1.13
CA ILE A 53 1.07 -16.39 -0.06
C ILE A 53 -0.30 -16.96 -0.47
N ALA A 54 -0.75 -16.72 -1.70
CA ALA A 54 -2.03 -17.27 -2.16
C ALA A 54 -2.08 -18.82 -2.14
N ILE A 55 -0.97 -19.51 -2.40
CA ILE A 55 -0.90 -20.97 -2.29
C ILE A 55 -0.78 -21.40 -0.83
N GLN A 56 0.01 -20.69 -0.02
CA GLN A 56 0.13 -20.90 1.42
C GLN A 56 -1.22 -20.79 2.11
N ASP A 57 -2.02 -19.76 1.81
CA ASP A 57 -3.37 -19.57 2.34
C ASP A 57 -4.26 -20.78 2.00
N LEU A 58 -4.19 -21.31 0.77
CA LEU A 58 -4.94 -22.51 0.38
C LEU A 58 -4.51 -23.77 1.14
N ILE A 59 -3.22 -23.88 1.48
CA ILE A 59 -2.68 -25.00 2.26
C ILE A 59 -3.13 -24.88 3.72
N LEU A 60 -3.05 -23.69 4.30
CA LEU A 60 -3.36 -23.44 5.71
C LEU A 60 -4.87 -23.36 6.00
N ALA A 61 -5.70 -23.17 4.97
CA ALA A 61 -7.16 -23.19 5.09
C ALA A 61 -7.72 -24.52 5.64
N ASN A 62 -6.95 -25.62 5.59
CA ASN A 62 -7.29 -26.86 6.26
C ASN A 62 -6.29 -27.19 7.40
N PRO A 63 -6.55 -26.75 8.64
CA PRO A 63 -5.64 -26.94 9.76
C PRO A 63 -5.38 -28.41 10.11
N LYS A 64 -6.35 -29.30 9.85
CA LYS A 64 -6.25 -30.73 10.18
C LYS A 64 -5.31 -31.48 9.24
N ASN A 65 -5.24 -31.05 7.99
CA ASN A 65 -4.38 -31.65 6.98
C ASN A 65 -3.90 -30.55 6.01
N PRO A 66 -2.79 -29.86 6.34
CA PRO A 66 -2.27 -28.72 5.59
C PRO A 66 -1.54 -29.20 4.33
N VAL A 67 -2.29 -29.80 3.42
CA VAL A 67 -1.82 -30.32 2.13
C VAL A 67 -2.83 -30.01 1.04
N VAL A 68 -2.36 -29.76 -0.18
CA VAL A 68 -3.23 -29.46 -1.33
C VAL A 68 -2.80 -30.31 -2.51
N SER A 69 -3.75 -30.87 -3.25
CA SER A 69 -3.43 -31.66 -4.45
C SER A 69 -2.93 -30.77 -5.58
N LEU A 70 -1.97 -31.28 -6.35
CA LEU A 70 -1.42 -30.55 -7.49
C LEU A 70 -2.47 -30.32 -8.58
N ASP A 71 -3.42 -31.25 -8.73
CA ASP A 71 -4.54 -31.15 -9.66
C ASP A 71 -5.47 -29.98 -9.30
N PHE A 72 -5.80 -29.81 -8.02
CA PHE A 72 -6.56 -28.64 -7.54
C PHE A 72 -5.83 -27.32 -7.84
N LEU A 73 -4.53 -27.23 -7.53
CA LEU A 73 -3.72 -26.05 -7.86
C LEU A 73 -3.62 -25.81 -9.37
N SER A 74 -3.59 -26.88 -10.16
CA SER A 74 -3.56 -26.80 -11.63
C SER A 74 -4.84 -26.16 -12.17
N ARG A 75 -6.02 -26.56 -11.67
CA ARG A 75 -7.30 -25.90 -11.99
C ARG A 75 -7.33 -24.42 -11.60
N LEU A 76 -6.66 -24.04 -10.52
CA LEU A 76 -6.56 -22.65 -10.06
C LEU A 76 -5.44 -21.84 -10.72
N SER A 77 -4.63 -22.43 -11.62
CA SER A 77 -3.44 -21.78 -12.18
C SER A 77 -3.74 -20.44 -12.86
N GLN A 78 -4.88 -20.31 -13.55
CA GLN A 78 -5.28 -19.03 -14.17
C GLN A 78 -5.65 -17.97 -13.14
N LYS A 79 -6.40 -18.34 -12.08
CA LYS A 79 -6.79 -17.43 -10.99
C LYS A 79 -5.57 -16.99 -10.16
N LEU A 80 -4.62 -17.90 -9.94
CA LEU A 80 -3.37 -17.66 -9.21
C LEU A 80 -2.25 -17.07 -10.11
N HIS A 81 -2.52 -16.90 -11.41
CA HIS A 81 -1.57 -16.37 -12.40
C HIS A 81 -0.23 -17.14 -12.44
N LEU A 82 -0.33 -18.48 -12.44
CA LEU A 82 0.80 -19.39 -12.56
C LEU A 82 1.10 -19.63 -14.05
N ASN A 83 1.83 -18.71 -14.68
CA ASN A 83 2.04 -18.67 -16.14
C ASN A 83 2.59 -19.97 -16.76
N ARG A 84 3.36 -20.78 -15.99
CA ARG A 84 3.93 -22.07 -16.44
C ARG A 84 3.25 -23.28 -15.77
N GLY A 85 2.08 -23.08 -15.18
CA GLY A 85 1.35 -24.07 -14.40
C GLY A 85 1.84 -24.24 -12.96
N ALA A 86 1.01 -24.89 -12.14
CA ALA A 86 1.28 -25.11 -10.72
C ALA A 86 2.58 -25.89 -10.47
N SER A 87 2.81 -27.00 -11.19
CA SER A 87 4.01 -27.83 -11.02
C SER A 87 5.30 -27.06 -11.26
N SER A 88 5.37 -26.26 -12.35
CA SER A 88 6.54 -25.44 -12.66
C SER A 88 6.79 -24.37 -11.58
N PHE A 89 5.72 -23.77 -11.06
CA PHE A 89 5.82 -22.74 -10.02
C PHE A 89 6.31 -23.33 -8.70
N LEU A 90 5.73 -24.44 -8.24
CA LEU A 90 6.10 -25.07 -6.97
C LEU A 90 7.56 -25.54 -6.99
N ARG A 91 7.98 -26.20 -8.08
CA ARG A 91 9.38 -26.62 -8.28
C ARG A 91 10.36 -25.45 -8.39
N LYS A 92 9.89 -24.21 -8.55
CA LYS A 92 10.76 -23.03 -8.56
C LYS A 92 11.13 -22.58 -7.15
N TYR A 93 10.30 -22.89 -6.15
CA TYR A 93 10.50 -22.49 -4.75
C TYR A 93 10.53 -23.71 -3.80
N PRO A 94 11.53 -24.60 -3.96
CA PRO A 94 11.66 -25.83 -3.16
C PRO A 94 11.87 -25.56 -1.66
N HIS A 95 12.43 -24.39 -1.30
CA HIS A 95 12.58 -23.98 0.11
C HIS A 95 11.26 -23.62 0.79
N ILE A 96 10.18 -23.45 0.01
CA ILE A 96 8.85 -23.09 0.50
C ILE A 96 7.87 -24.25 0.36
N PHE A 97 7.91 -24.93 -0.78
CA PHE A 97 6.97 -25.99 -1.13
C PHE A 97 7.66 -27.34 -1.24
N HIS A 98 7.12 -28.31 -0.53
CA HIS A 98 7.51 -29.71 -0.63
C HIS A 98 6.46 -30.48 -1.44
N LEU A 99 6.88 -31.00 -2.59
CA LEU A 99 6.06 -31.86 -3.46
C LEU A 99 6.30 -33.31 -3.12
N PHE A 100 5.23 -34.07 -2.89
CA PHE A 100 5.29 -35.50 -2.62
C PHE A 100 4.15 -36.24 -3.31
N TYR A 101 4.31 -37.54 -3.52
CA TYR A 101 3.27 -38.39 -4.10
C TYR A 101 2.60 -39.18 -2.98
N GLU A 102 1.26 -39.16 -2.93
CA GLU A 102 0.51 -39.93 -1.94
C GLU A 102 -0.03 -41.22 -2.60
N PRO A 103 0.52 -42.41 -2.25
CA PRO A 103 0.18 -43.66 -2.94
C PRO A 103 -1.28 -44.07 -2.78
N THR A 104 -1.88 -43.79 -1.62
CA THR A 104 -3.28 -44.14 -1.31
C THR A 104 -4.28 -43.44 -2.21
N LYS A 105 -3.91 -42.26 -2.74
CA LYS A 105 -4.77 -41.45 -3.61
C LYS A 105 -4.27 -41.38 -5.05
N SER A 106 -3.15 -42.06 -5.35
CA SER A 106 -2.47 -42.07 -6.65
C SER A 106 -2.30 -40.68 -7.29
N GLN A 107 -2.01 -39.66 -6.48
CA GLN A 107 -1.91 -38.28 -6.95
C GLN A 107 -0.85 -37.47 -6.18
N PRO A 108 -0.20 -36.48 -6.84
CA PRO A 108 0.78 -35.62 -6.20
C PRO A 108 0.14 -34.53 -5.35
N PHE A 109 0.72 -34.29 -4.17
CA PHE A 109 0.34 -33.25 -3.21
C PHE A 109 1.49 -32.27 -2.97
N CYS A 110 1.12 -31.12 -2.42
CA CYS A 110 2.00 -30.05 -2.01
C CYS A 110 1.72 -29.70 -0.54
N ARG A 111 2.78 -29.49 0.23
CA ARG A 111 2.74 -28.92 1.58
C ARG A 111 3.82 -27.86 1.74
N LEU A 112 3.73 -27.06 2.80
CA LEU A 112 4.81 -26.15 3.17
C LEU A 112 6.00 -26.93 3.74
N THR A 113 7.21 -26.42 3.53
CA THR A 113 8.39 -26.84 4.27
C THR A 113 8.28 -26.43 5.73
N ASN A 114 9.05 -27.08 6.62
CA ASN A 114 9.06 -26.72 8.04
C ASN A 114 9.53 -25.28 8.25
N GLU A 115 10.48 -24.80 7.45
CA GLU A 115 10.96 -23.42 7.49
C GLU A 115 9.86 -22.41 7.10
N ALA A 116 9.16 -22.66 5.99
CA ALA A 116 8.05 -21.79 5.57
C ALA A 116 6.89 -21.80 6.57
N LEU A 117 6.58 -22.95 7.16
CA LEU A 117 5.56 -23.07 8.20
C LEU A 117 5.96 -22.29 9.45
N GLN A 118 7.21 -22.39 9.88
CA GLN A 118 7.72 -21.62 11.03
C GLN A 118 7.63 -20.12 10.79
N ILE A 119 7.96 -19.65 9.59
CA ILE A 119 7.82 -18.22 9.23
C ILE A 119 6.34 -17.79 9.28
N SER A 120 5.42 -18.62 8.79
CA SER A 120 3.98 -18.36 8.88
C SER A 120 3.49 -18.23 10.33
N HIS A 121 3.97 -19.10 11.23
CA HIS A 121 3.67 -19.01 12.65
C HIS A 121 4.26 -17.74 13.27
N GLN A 122 5.51 -17.38 12.93
CA GLN A 122 6.14 -16.15 13.39
C GLN A 122 5.34 -14.91 12.96
N GLU A 123 4.82 -14.88 11.73
CA GLU A 123 3.96 -13.77 11.27
C GLU A 123 2.66 -13.71 12.08
N SER A 124 1.99 -14.84 12.29
CA SER A 124 0.73 -14.89 13.07
C SER A 124 0.93 -14.44 14.52
N GLU A 125 2.00 -14.88 15.17
CA GLU A 125 2.32 -14.48 16.54
C GLU A 125 2.70 -12.99 16.61
N ALA A 126 3.44 -12.48 15.62
CA ALA A 126 3.73 -11.05 15.52
C ALA A 126 2.45 -10.20 15.36
N ILE A 127 1.49 -10.67 14.56
CA ILE A 127 0.19 -10.01 14.40
C ILE A 127 -0.56 -9.97 15.74
N LYS A 128 -0.67 -11.11 16.43
CA LYS A 128 -1.32 -11.19 17.75
C LYS A 128 -0.65 -10.30 18.79
N ALA A 129 0.68 -10.31 18.85
CA ALA A 129 1.44 -9.45 19.78
C ALA A 129 1.24 -7.96 19.48
N SER A 130 0.90 -7.60 18.24
CA SER A 130 0.65 -6.22 17.81
C SER A 130 -0.80 -5.76 17.94
N LEU A 131 -1.71 -6.57 18.52
CA LEU A 131 -3.14 -6.25 18.62
C LEU A 131 -3.45 -4.83 19.15
N PRO A 132 -2.82 -4.33 20.23
CA PRO A 132 -3.07 -2.97 20.70
C PRO A 132 -2.72 -1.90 19.64
N LEU A 133 -1.63 -2.09 18.90
CA LEU A 133 -1.23 -1.19 17.81
C LEU A 133 -2.19 -1.28 16.61
N VAL A 134 -2.75 -2.46 16.37
CA VAL A 134 -3.72 -2.68 15.29
C VAL A 134 -5.05 -1.99 15.60
N VAL A 135 -5.50 -2.03 16.86
CA VAL A 135 -6.66 -1.26 17.34
C VAL A 135 -6.41 0.24 17.13
N ASP A 136 -5.26 0.78 17.56
CA ASP A 136 -4.91 2.19 17.35
C ASP A 136 -4.90 2.57 15.85
N ARG A 137 -4.31 1.73 14.99
CA ARG A 137 -4.33 1.95 13.53
C ARG A 137 -5.74 2.01 12.98
N LEU A 138 -6.63 1.13 13.42
CA LEU A 138 -8.02 1.09 12.94
C LEU A 138 -8.80 2.31 13.44
N VAL A 139 -8.58 2.73 14.70
CA VAL A 139 -9.15 3.96 15.26
C VAL A 139 -8.69 5.19 14.46
N ARG A 140 -7.39 5.31 14.18
CA ARG A 140 -6.83 6.38 13.34
C ARG A 140 -7.41 6.34 11.93
N LEU A 141 -7.49 5.16 11.32
CA LEU A 141 -8.07 5.00 9.97
C LEU A 141 -9.52 5.50 9.89
N LEU A 142 -10.34 5.15 10.88
CA LEU A 142 -11.72 5.64 10.98
C LEU A 142 -11.75 7.15 11.26
N SER A 143 -10.86 7.65 12.11
CA SER A 143 -10.79 9.08 12.46
C SER A 143 -10.43 9.99 11.28
N MET A 144 -9.83 9.44 10.21
CA MET A 144 -9.58 10.18 8.96
C MET A 144 -10.84 10.35 8.09
N SER A 145 -11.92 9.60 8.35
CA SER A 145 -13.18 9.80 7.62
C SER A 145 -14.04 10.84 8.32
N ASN A 146 -14.71 11.68 7.52
CA ASN A 146 -15.50 12.80 8.05
C ASN A 146 -16.61 12.33 9.01
N SER A 147 -17.18 11.15 8.74
CA SER A 147 -18.24 10.54 9.54
C SER A 147 -17.73 9.57 10.60
N ARG A 148 -16.41 9.40 10.74
CA ARG A 148 -15.76 8.38 11.57
C ARG A 148 -16.28 6.96 11.32
N THR A 149 -16.71 6.73 10.08
CA THR A 149 -17.26 5.47 9.59
C THR A 149 -16.58 5.04 8.31
N LEU A 150 -16.43 3.73 8.12
CA LEU A 150 -15.90 3.11 6.90
C LEU A 150 -16.64 1.80 6.60
N PRO A 151 -16.88 1.45 5.33
CA PRO A 151 -17.44 0.15 4.99
C PRO A 151 -16.50 -0.97 5.42
N LEU A 152 -17.05 -1.99 6.08
CA LEU A 152 -16.27 -3.15 6.51
C LEU A 152 -15.61 -3.84 5.31
N ARG A 153 -16.31 -3.92 4.17
CA ARG A 153 -15.76 -4.41 2.90
C ARG A 153 -14.50 -3.67 2.43
N ALA A 154 -14.36 -2.38 2.74
CA ALA A 154 -13.17 -1.60 2.38
C ALA A 154 -12.01 -1.93 3.31
N VAL A 155 -12.27 -2.03 4.62
CA VAL A 155 -11.29 -2.47 5.62
C VAL A 155 -10.78 -3.89 5.28
N PHE A 156 -11.69 -4.80 4.92
CA PHE A 156 -11.38 -6.15 4.46
C PHE A 156 -10.53 -6.18 3.16
N ARG A 157 -10.43 -5.10 2.38
CA ARG A 157 -9.51 -5.07 1.23
C ARG A 157 -8.07 -4.82 1.64
N VAL A 158 -7.84 -4.18 2.78
CA VAL A 158 -6.52 -3.72 3.26
C VAL A 158 -6.12 -4.35 4.59
N TRP A 159 -6.87 -5.32 5.08
CA TRP A 159 -6.66 -5.92 6.41
C TRP A 159 -5.23 -6.45 6.61
N ARG A 160 -4.70 -7.20 5.63
CA ARG A 160 -3.29 -7.68 5.66
C ARG A 160 -2.29 -6.53 5.67
N GLU A 161 -2.55 -5.45 4.94
CA GLU A 161 -1.69 -4.26 4.93
C GLU A 161 -1.72 -3.50 6.25
N LEU A 162 -2.86 -3.47 6.95
CA LEU A 162 -3.00 -2.88 8.29
C LEU A 162 -2.41 -3.76 9.39
N GLY A 163 -2.16 -5.05 9.09
CA GLY A 163 -1.70 -6.04 10.06
C GLY A 163 -2.83 -6.57 10.94
N LEU A 164 -4.07 -6.53 10.44
CA LEU A 164 -5.20 -7.16 11.10
C LEU A 164 -5.06 -8.70 11.02
N PRO A 165 -5.50 -9.45 12.04
CA PRO A 165 -5.59 -10.91 11.97
C PRO A 165 -6.74 -11.37 11.04
N ASP A 166 -6.71 -12.63 10.61
CA ASP A 166 -7.71 -13.20 9.68
C ASP A 166 -9.14 -13.16 10.25
N ASP A 167 -9.25 -13.23 11.58
CA ASP A 167 -10.49 -13.20 12.37
C ASP A 167 -10.78 -11.83 13.00
N PHE A 168 -10.26 -10.73 12.42
CA PHE A 168 -10.31 -9.40 13.04
C PHE A 168 -11.71 -8.89 13.38
N GLU A 169 -12.76 -9.39 12.72
CA GLU A 169 -14.14 -9.07 13.08
C GLU A 169 -14.45 -9.52 14.52
N ASP A 170 -14.00 -10.71 14.90
CA ASP A 170 -14.17 -11.24 16.25
C ASP A 170 -13.06 -10.75 17.19
N SER A 171 -11.80 -10.90 16.78
CA SER A 171 -10.63 -10.68 17.65
C SER A 171 -10.30 -9.21 17.88
N VAL A 172 -10.70 -8.30 16.97
CA VAL A 172 -10.46 -6.87 17.11
C VAL A 172 -11.78 -6.13 17.31
N ILE A 173 -12.75 -6.29 16.41
CA ILE A 173 -13.96 -5.46 16.43
C ILE A 173 -14.89 -5.88 17.58
N ALA A 174 -15.30 -7.14 17.66
CA ALA A 174 -16.22 -7.61 18.70
C ALA A 174 -15.63 -7.51 20.12
N GLN A 175 -14.33 -7.80 20.28
CA GLN A 175 -13.62 -7.65 21.56
C GLN A 175 -13.49 -6.19 22.02
N ASN A 176 -13.60 -5.21 21.11
CA ASN A 176 -13.46 -3.79 21.39
C ASN A 176 -14.77 -3.04 21.10
N SER A 177 -15.90 -3.60 21.53
CA SER A 177 -17.25 -3.07 21.30
C SER A 177 -17.51 -1.67 21.90
N HIS A 178 -16.69 -1.26 22.87
CA HIS A 178 -16.69 0.09 23.43
C HIS A 178 -16.04 1.12 22.49
N ILE A 179 -15.20 0.68 21.56
CA ILE A 179 -14.50 1.52 20.56
C ILE A 179 -15.20 1.42 19.21
N PHE A 180 -15.55 0.21 18.80
CA PHE A 180 -16.06 -0.09 17.47
C PHE A 180 -17.51 -0.58 17.51
N GLN A 181 -18.30 -0.13 16.55
CA GLN A 181 -19.66 -0.60 16.36
C GLN A 181 -19.91 -0.92 14.89
N LEU A 182 -20.43 -2.12 14.62
CA LEU A 182 -20.95 -2.47 13.31
C LEU A 182 -22.41 -2.01 13.19
N HIS A 183 -22.73 -1.40 12.06
CA HIS A 183 -24.09 -1.05 11.65
C HIS A 183 -24.36 -1.57 10.24
N ASP A 184 -25.61 -1.88 9.94
CA ASP A 184 -26.03 -2.09 8.55
C ASP A 184 -26.15 -0.75 7.84
N ALA A 185 -25.60 -0.65 6.63
CA ALA A 185 -25.74 0.54 5.81
C ALA A 185 -27.22 0.74 5.45
N VAL A 186 -27.77 1.88 5.84
CA VAL A 186 -29.16 2.26 5.51
C VAL A 186 -29.37 2.39 4.00
N GLU A 187 -28.31 2.77 3.26
CA GLU A 187 -28.38 3.04 1.82
C GLU A 187 -28.18 1.79 0.94
N GLU A 188 -27.51 0.75 1.44
CA GLU A 188 -27.19 -0.47 0.68
C GLU A 188 -27.40 -1.73 1.55
N PRO A 189 -28.53 -2.45 1.38
CA PRO A 189 -28.80 -3.70 2.10
C PRO A 189 -27.66 -4.71 1.94
N GLY A 190 -27.19 -5.28 3.05
CA GLY A 190 -26.08 -6.25 3.07
C GLY A 190 -24.67 -5.65 3.10
N THR A 191 -24.53 -4.32 3.24
CA THR A 191 -23.23 -3.69 3.50
C THR A 191 -23.10 -3.32 4.98
N HIS A 192 -22.16 -3.93 5.69
CA HIS A 192 -21.81 -3.52 7.04
C HIS A 192 -20.86 -2.31 7.04
N VAL A 193 -21.10 -1.38 7.95
CA VAL A 193 -20.30 -0.16 8.18
C VAL A 193 -19.73 -0.23 9.58
N LEU A 194 -18.43 -0.04 9.67
CA LEU A 194 -17.71 0.08 10.92
C LEU A 194 -17.71 1.55 11.35
N LYS A 195 -18.18 1.82 12.57
CA LYS A 195 -18.20 3.14 13.21
C LYS A 195 -17.28 3.18 14.41
N LEU A 196 -16.55 4.28 14.57
CA LEU A 196 -15.86 4.61 15.81
C LEU A 196 -16.85 5.26 16.79
N VAL A 197 -17.06 4.64 17.95
CA VAL A 197 -17.98 5.10 19.02
C VAL A 197 -17.24 5.88 20.09
N ASP A 198 -15.99 5.52 20.37
CA ASP A 198 -15.18 6.21 21.38
C ASP A 198 -14.84 7.63 20.90
N GLU A 199 -15.61 8.60 21.39
CA GLU A 199 -15.45 10.03 21.18
C GLU A 199 -14.61 10.70 22.28
N SER A 200 -13.70 9.97 22.94
CA SER A 200 -12.77 10.57 23.92
C SER A 200 -12.19 11.89 23.37
N PRO A 201 -12.63 13.06 23.88
CA PRO A 201 -12.29 14.37 23.29
C PRO A 201 -10.80 14.70 23.39
N GLU A 202 -10.07 13.93 24.22
CA GLU A 202 -8.65 14.10 24.53
C GLU A 202 -7.71 13.35 23.57
N ARG A 203 -8.22 12.48 22.68
CA ARG A 203 -7.36 11.79 21.70
C ARG A 203 -7.01 12.72 20.55
N CYS A 204 -6.00 13.55 20.77
CA CYS A 204 -5.30 14.27 19.71
C CYS A 204 -4.32 13.30 19.03
N TYR A 205 -4.69 12.78 17.86
CA TYR A 205 -3.78 11.96 17.08
C TYR A 205 -2.79 12.86 16.34
N THR A 206 -1.50 12.66 16.60
CA THR A 206 -0.45 13.31 15.81
C THR A 206 -0.23 12.52 14.53
N ALA A 207 -0.29 13.22 13.39
CA ALA A 207 -0.05 12.62 12.08
C ALA A 207 1.43 12.28 11.89
N ALA A 208 1.73 11.28 11.06
CA ALA A 208 3.11 10.84 10.80
C ALA A 208 3.99 11.98 10.24
N VAL A 209 3.41 12.85 9.41
CA VAL A 209 4.10 14.04 8.90
C VAL A 209 4.50 14.99 10.04
N GLU A 210 3.66 15.14 11.05
CA GLU A 210 3.91 16.05 12.18
C GLU A 210 4.98 15.48 13.12
N ASN A 211 4.94 14.17 13.39
CA ASN A 211 6.01 13.49 14.13
C ASN A 211 7.37 13.71 13.47
N TRP A 212 7.45 13.54 12.14
CA TRP A 212 8.67 13.83 11.40
C TRP A 212 9.12 15.29 11.55
N ARG A 213 8.19 16.26 11.49
CA ARG A 213 8.53 17.69 11.65
C ARG A 213 9.10 17.99 13.04
N VAL A 214 8.53 17.39 14.09
CA VAL A 214 9.01 17.54 15.47
C VAL A 214 10.43 16.97 15.58
N GLU A 215 10.64 15.74 15.11
CA GLU A 215 11.96 15.10 15.11
C GLU A 215 13.01 15.92 14.33
N GLU A 216 12.65 16.44 13.16
CA GLU A 216 13.56 17.24 12.34
C GLU A 216 13.90 18.57 13.01
N CYS A 217 12.91 19.29 13.55
CA CYS A 217 13.12 20.56 14.24
C CYS A 217 13.96 20.44 15.52
N CYS A 218 14.01 19.25 16.14
CA CYS A 218 14.78 19.00 17.36
C CYS A 218 16.24 18.60 17.09
N LYS A 219 16.67 18.46 15.82
CA LYS A 219 18.06 18.14 15.48
C LYS A 219 18.95 19.38 15.62
N GLU A 220 20.10 19.23 16.26
CA GLU A 220 21.08 20.31 16.45
C GLU A 220 21.67 20.81 15.11
N ASP A 221 21.80 19.94 14.10
CA ASP A 221 22.30 20.23 12.74
C ASP A 221 21.17 20.47 11.71
N CYS A 222 20.18 21.30 12.05
CA CYS A 222 19.10 21.65 11.11
C CYS A 222 19.63 22.45 9.91
N SER A 223 19.82 21.79 8.77
CA SER A 223 20.17 22.45 7.50
C SER A 223 19.03 23.24 6.84
N VAL A 224 17.80 23.14 7.37
CA VAL A 224 16.57 23.71 6.81
C VAL A 224 16.00 24.73 7.78
N GLU A 225 15.64 25.92 7.31
CA GLU A 225 15.02 26.94 8.16
C GLU A 225 13.73 26.42 8.80
N ARG A 226 13.56 26.66 10.11
CA ARG A 226 12.40 26.21 10.90
C ARG A 226 11.05 26.64 10.28
N THR A 227 11.04 27.76 9.56
CA THR A 227 9.87 28.28 8.83
C THR A 227 9.50 27.42 7.62
N GLU A 228 10.49 26.81 6.94
CA GLU A 228 10.27 25.93 5.79
C GLU A 228 9.76 24.53 6.22
N ILE A 229 10.06 24.08 7.44
CA ILE A 229 9.62 22.77 7.95
C ILE A 229 8.14 22.78 8.38
N ARG A 230 7.62 23.92 8.86
CA ARG A 230 6.32 24.02 9.54
C ARG A 230 5.15 23.34 8.84
N PHE A 231 5.10 23.39 7.50
CA PHE A 231 4.03 22.77 6.71
C PHE A 231 4.53 21.74 5.70
N SER A 232 5.81 21.37 5.77
CA SER A 232 6.41 20.58 4.72
C SER A 232 6.22 19.08 4.92
N PHE A 233 6.40 18.34 3.84
CA PHE A 233 6.50 16.89 3.80
C PHE A 233 7.93 16.52 3.46
N LYS A 234 8.45 15.45 4.07
CA LYS A 234 9.76 14.92 3.71
C LYS A 234 9.77 14.48 2.24
N HIS A 235 10.71 15.03 1.49
CA HIS A 235 10.89 14.69 0.08
C HIS A 235 12.19 13.91 -0.10
N SER A 236 12.11 12.81 -0.86
CA SER A 236 13.27 12.06 -1.31
C SER A 236 13.12 11.74 -2.79
N TYR A 237 14.22 11.87 -3.53
CA TYR A 237 14.26 11.60 -4.97
C TYR A 237 15.33 10.55 -5.26
N PRO A 238 15.08 9.62 -6.19
CA PRO A 238 16.05 8.59 -6.51
C PRO A 238 17.34 9.21 -7.08
N PRO A 239 18.51 8.58 -6.84
CA PRO A 239 19.77 9.01 -7.42
C PRO A 239 19.66 9.17 -8.94
N GLY A 240 20.10 10.31 -9.46
CA GLY A 240 20.06 10.61 -10.90
C GLY A 240 18.74 11.17 -11.43
N MET A 241 17.69 11.33 -10.62
CA MET A 241 16.46 12.00 -11.05
C MET A 241 16.70 13.49 -11.29
N ARG A 242 16.61 13.91 -12.56
CA ARG A 242 16.73 15.32 -12.94
C ARG A 242 15.39 16.03 -12.78
N LEU A 243 15.28 16.87 -11.76
CA LEU A 243 14.12 17.74 -11.54
C LEU A 243 14.31 19.07 -12.29
N SER A 244 13.33 19.46 -13.11
CA SER A 244 13.34 20.77 -13.78
C SER A 244 13.28 21.91 -12.76
N LYS A 245 13.79 23.09 -13.13
CA LYS A 245 13.73 24.29 -12.27
C LYS A 245 12.28 24.65 -11.92
N ASP A 246 11.39 24.57 -12.90
CA ASP A 246 9.96 24.85 -12.73
C ASP A 246 9.29 23.87 -11.76
N PHE A 247 9.62 22.58 -11.86
CA PHE A 247 9.10 21.58 -10.93
C PHE A 247 9.58 21.84 -9.50
N LYS A 248 10.88 22.14 -9.31
CA LYS A 248 11.42 22.51 -7.99
C LYS A 248 10.72 23.74 -7.41
N ALA A 249 10.49 24.77 -8.23
CA ALA A 249 9.78 25.98 -7.81
C ALA A 249 8.32 25.68 -7.42
N LYS A 250 7.62 24.86 -8.22
CA LYS A 250 6.25 24.39 -7.91
C LYS A 250 6.21 23.64 -6.59
N VAL A 251 7.13 22.70 -6.38
CA VAL A 251 7.24 21.92 -5.14
C VAL A 251 7.49 22.83 -3.94
N ARG A 252 8.44 23.76 -4.01
CA ARG A 252 8.70 24.73 -2.93
C ARG A 252 7.45 25.54 -2.60
N LYS A 253 6.75 26.06 -3.60
CA LYS A 253 5.49 26.79 -3.40
C LYS A 253 4.43 25.93 -2.71
N TRP A 254 4.27 24.67 -3.11
CA TRP A 254 3.32 23.75 -2.51
C TRP A 254 3.69 23.37 -1.07
N GLN A 255 4.98 23.20 -0.78
CA GLN A 255 5.49 22.91 0.57
C GLN A 255 5.20 24.04 1.56
N MET A 256 5.18 25.30 1.12
CA MET A 256 4.86 26.46 1.96
C MET A 256 3.35 26.66 2.23
N LEU A 257 2.45 25.96 1.52
CA LEU A 257 1.01 26.09 1.76
C LEU A 257 0.64 25.63 3.17
N PRO A 258 -0.40 26.21 3.82
CA PRO A 258 -0.89 25.69 5.08
C PRO A 258 -1.20 24.19 5.01
N TYR A 259 -0.82 23.46 6.05
CA TYR A 259 -1.14 22.05 6.23
C TYR A 259 -2.30 21.90 7.20
N VAL A 260 -3.28 21.10 6.82
CA VAL A 260 -4.39 20.67 7.67
C VAL A 260 -4.21 19.16 7.89
N GLY A 261 -4.23 18.73 9.15
CA GLY A 261 -4.00 17.33 9.50
C GLY A 261 -5.08 16.40 8.94
N PRO A 262 -4.80 15.10 8.83
CA PRO A 262 -5.76 14.10 8.36
C PRO A 262 -6.91 13.87 9.33
N TYR A 263 -6.77 14.30 10.59
CA TYR A 263 -7.79 14.19 11.64
C TYR A 263 -8.55 15.50 11.88
N ASP A 264 -8.14 16.58 11.24
CA ASP A 264 -8.75 17.90 11.36
C ASP A 264 -9.86 18.07 10.32
N GLN A 265 -10.94 18.77 10.70
CA GLN A 265 -12.01 19.09 9.77
C GLN A 265 -11.61 20.23 8.84
N LEU A 266 -11.72 19.99 7.53
CA LEU A 266 -11.51 21.02 6.54
C LEU A 266 -12.77 21.92 6.43
N THR A 267 -12.70 23.11 7.01
CA THR A 267 -13.82 24.07 7.05
C THR A 267 -14.01 24.86 5.75
N GLU A 268 -12.97 25.01 4.92
CA GLU A 268 -13.02 25.85 3.72
C GLU A 268 -12.97 25.06 2.40
N LYS A 269 -14.10 25.04 1.68
CA LYS A 269 -14.17 24.61 0.27
C LYS A 269 -14.18 25.84 -0.66
N SER A 270 -13.10 26.61 -0.66
CA SER A 270 -12.95 27.73 -1.59
C SER A 270 -12.77 27.21 -3.02
N ARG A 271 -13.61 27.65 -3.97
CA ARG A 271 -13.48 27.33 -5.41
C ARG A 271 -12.31 28.05 -6.10
N SER A 272 -11.48 28.77 -5.34
CA SER A 272 -10.31 29.46 -5.86
C SER A 272 -9.17 28.48 -6.21
N LYS A 273 -8.24 28.93 -7.06
CA LYS A 273 -7.03 28.17 -7.38
C LYS A 273 -6.18 27.84 -6.14
N ALA A 274 -6.16 28.74 -5.14
CA ALA A 274 -5.47 28.51 -3.88
C ALA A 274 -6.18 27.44 -3.04
N GLY A 275 -7.52 27.47 -2.99
CA GLY A 275 -8.32 26.45 -2.32
C GLY A 275 -8.11 25.05 -2.91
N ALA A 276 -8.02 24.92 -4.24
CA ALA A 276 -7.72 23.65 -4.87
C ALA A 276 -6.35 23.06 -4.47
N MET A 277 -5.30 23.90 -4.36
CA MET A 277 -3.98 23.43 -3.92
C MET A 277 -3.96 23.05 -2.43
N MET A 278 -4.76 23.72 -1.60
CA MET A 278 -4.93 23.37 -0.19
C MET A 278 -5.66 22.02 -0.04
N LEU A 279 -6.73 21.79 -0.82
CA LEU A 279 -7.43 20.52 -0.90
C LEU A 279 -6.51 19.38 -1.37
N GLU A 280 -5.68 19.64 -2.39
CA GLU A 280 -4.66 18.69 -2.86
C GLU A 280 -3.68 18.34 -1.73
N LYS A 281 -3.19 19.35 -0.99
CA LYS A 281 -2.26 19.15 0.13
C LYS A 281 -2.87 18.36 1.29
N TRP A 282 -4.11 18.66 1.66
CA TRP A 282 -4.85 17.89 2.66
C TRP A 282 -5.03 16.43 2.23
N ALA A 283 -5.45 16.20 0.98
CA ALA A 283 -5.60 14.85 0.46
C ALA A 283 -4.27 14.09 0.44
N VAL A 284 -3.15 14.75 0.12
CA VAL A 284 -1.80 14.16 0.24
C VAL A 284 -1.48 13.81 1.69
N GLY A 285 -1.89 14.65 2.65
CA GLY A 285 -1.80 14.37 4.08
C GLY A 285 -2.53 13.09 4.48
N ILE A 286 -3.76 12.89 4.01
CA ILE A 286 -4.53 11.66 4.26
C ILE A 286 -3.87 10.45 3.62
N LEU A 287 -3.42 10.55 2.37
CA LEU A 287 -2.78 9.40 1.70
C LEU A 287 -1.43 9.05 2.34
N HIS A 288 -0.70 10.06 2.80
CA HIS A 288 0.53 9.88 3.58
C HIS A 288 0.22 9.12 4.88
N GLU A 289 -0.77 9.60 5.66
CA GLU A 289 -1.15 8.95 6.91
C GLU A 289 -1.70 7.54 6.69
N PHE A 290 -2.53 7.32 5.67
CA PHE A 290 -3.02 5.98 5.33
C PHE A 290 -1.86 5.00 5.09
N LEU A 291 -0.85 5.41 4.31
CA LEU A 291 0.33 4.58 4.07
C LEU A 291 1.17 4.42 5.34
N SER A 292 1.29 5.48 6.14
CA SER A 292 2.00 5.45 7.43
C SER A 292 1.37 4.45 8.41
N LEU A 293 0.06 4.17 8.33
CA LEU A 293 -0.61 3.18 9.16
C LEU A 293 -0.38 1.73 8.71
N THR A 294 0.00 1.51 7.44
CA THR A 294 0.26 0.14 6.95
C THR A 294 1.55 -0.45 7.54
N VAL A 295 1.60 -1.77 7.64
CA VAL A 295 2.76 -2.54 8.13
C VAL A 295 4.00 -2.29 7.28
N GLU A 296 3.84 -2.28 5.95
CA GLU A 296 4.94 -2.16 4.99
C GLU A 296 5.03 -0.77 4.34
N LYS A 297 4.26 0.21 4.81
CA LYS A 297 4.26 1.58 4.24
C LYS A 297 4.00 1.61 2.74
N MET A 298 3.19 0.65 2.27
CA MET A 298 2.85 0.44 0.88
C MET A 298 1.48 -0.26 0.74
N VAL A 299 0.80 -0.03 -0.38
CA VAL A 299 -0.50 -0.64 -0.69
C VAL A 299 -0.75 -0.64 -2.20
N GLU A 300 -1.63 -1.55 -2.67
CA GLU A 300 -2.15 -1.49 -4.03
C GLU A 300 -3.02 -0.23 -4.24
N VAL A 301 -2.84 0.49 -5.34
CA VAL A 301 -3.60 1.71 -5.66
C VAL A 301 -5.10 1.43 -5.72
N GLU A 302 -5.48 0.28 -6.27
CA GLU A 302 -6.88 -0.12 -6.35
C GLU A 302 -7.51 -0.30 -4.96
N LYS A 303 -6.76 -0.81 -3.96
CA LYS A 303 -7.26 -0.99 -2.60
C LYS A 303 -7.54 0.36 -1.92
N ILE A 304 -6.56 1.26 -1.90
CA ILE A 304 -6.72 2.59 -1.29
C ILE A 304 -7.78 3.45 -2.01
N SER A 305 -7.99 3.23 -3.32
CA SER A 305 -9.03 3.93 -4.09
C SER A 305 -10.45 3.67 -3.59
N HIS A 306 -10.70 2.55 -2.87
CA HIS A 306 -12.01 2.28 -2.24
C HIS A 306 -12.33 3.26 -1.10
N PHE A 307 -11.31 3.88 -0.49
CA PHE A 307 -11.47 4.83 0.60
C PHE A 307 -11.65 6.28 0.12
N ARG A 308 -11.37 6.55 -1.16
CA ARG A 308 -11.38 7.91 -1.75
C ARG A 308 -12.61 8.73 -1.35
N LYS A 309 -13.81 8.17 -1.51
CA LYS A 309 -15.08 8.87 -1.20
C LYS A 309 -15.24 9.13 0.30
N TRP A 310 -14.84 8.17 1.13
CA TRP A 310 -15.00 8.23 2.59
C TRP A 310 -14.06 9.24 3.24
N PHE A 311 -12.90 9.45 2.63
CA PHE A 311 -11.96 10.50 3.00
C PHE A 311 -12.25 11.83 2.30
N GLY A 312 -13.35 11.98 1.56
CA GLY A 312 -13.69 13.24 0.88
C GLY A 312 -12.66 13.69 -0.18
N ILE A 313 -11.90 12.75 -0.76
CA ILE A 313 -10.86 13.05 -1.74
C ILE A 313 -11.48 13.15 -3.14
N ASP A 314 -11.62 14.37 -3.64
CA ASP A 314 -12.18 14.63 -4.97
C ASP A 314 -11.16 14.40 -6.11
N PHE A 315 -9.89 14.16 -5.80
CA PHE A 315 -8.82 13.94 -6.77
C PHE A 315 -8.71 12.48 -7.21
N ASN A 316 -8.12 12.26 -8.39
CA ASN A 316 -7.74 10.91 -8.81
C ASN A 316 -6.53 10.44 -7.99
N ILE A 317 -6.72 9.39 -7.19
CA ILE A 317 -5.69 8.84 -6.29
C ILE A 317 -4.40 8.48 -7.03
N ARG A 318 -4.48 7.90 -8.23
CA ARG A 318 -3.30 7.52 -9.00
C ARG A 318 -2.52 8.75 -9.45
N ASP A 319 -3.21 9.79 -9.91
CA ASP A 319 -2.57 11.01 -10.35
C ASP A 319 -1.91 11.73 -9.18
N MET A 320 -2.52 11.74 -7.99
CA MET A 320 -1.89 12.29 -6.78
C MET A 320 -0.54 11.62 -6.48
N PHE A 321 -0.44 10.30 -6.59
CA PHE A 321 0.85 9.62 -6.40
C PHE A 321 1.89 10.00 -7.45
N LEU A 322 1.47 10.30 -8.68
CA LEU A 322 2.36 10.71 -9.76
C LEU A 322 2.76 12.19 -9.66
N ASP A 323 1.85 13.05 -9.18
CA ASP A 323 2.05 14.49 -9.02
C ASP A 323 3.00 14.81 -7.84
N HIS A 324 3.11 13.89 -6.87
CA HIS A 324 3.99 14.01 -5.69
C HIS A 324 5.09 12.92 -5.62
N PRO A 325 5.98 12.81 -6.64
CA PRO A 325 6.96 11.73 -6.73
C PRO A 325 8.11 11.83 -5.71
N GLY A 326 8.18 12.93 -4.94
CA GLY A 326 9.12 13.10 -3.84
C GLY A 326 8.63 12.45 -2.53
N ILE A 327 7.32 12.24 -2.38
CA ILE A 327 6.70 11.62 -1.21
C ILE A 327 6.36 10.17 -1.52
N PHE A 328 5.75 9.94 -2.69
CA PHE A 328 5.27 8.63 -3.09
C PHE A 328 6.10 8.05 -4.23
N TYR A 329 6.14 6.72 -4.30
CA TYR A 329 6.60 6.02 -5.49
C TYR A 329 5.53 5.05 -6.00
N LEU A 330 5.23 5.10 -7.29
CA LEU A 330 4.28 4.19 -7.93
C LEU A 330 5.03 3.12 -8.75
N SER A 331 4.96 1.88 -8.30
CA SER A 331 5.45 0.71 -9.05
C SER A 331 4.35 0.12 -9.92
N THR A 332 4.71 -0.25 -11.15
CA THR A 332 3.84 -0.98 -12.09
C THR A 332 4.27 -2.43 -12.25
N LYS A 333 5.16 -2.92 -11.39
CA LYS A 333 5.62 -4.31 -11.41
C LYS A 333 4.58 -5.21 -10.77
N GLY A 334 4.19 -6.25 -11.49
CA GLY A 334 3.10 -7.13 -11.10
C GLY A 334 1.83 -6.82 -11.88
N LYS A 335 0.69 -7.30 -11.39
CA LYS A 335 -0.61 -7.12 -12.05
C LYS A 335 -1.28 -5.79 -11.68
N ARG A 336 -1.09 -5.36 -10.44
CA ARG A 336 -1.68 -4.15 -9.87
C ARG A 336 -0.59 -3.14 -9.56
N HIS A 337 -0.94 -1.87 -9.56
CA HIS A 337 0.01 -0.83 -9.23
C HIS A 337 0.15 -0.73 -7.71
N THR A 338 1.38 -0.70 -7.21
CA THR A 338 1.66 -0.58 -5.78
C THR A 338 2.31 0.76 -5.50
N VAL A 339 1.78 1.50 -4.54
CA VAL A 339 2.34 2.76 -4.08
C VAL A 339 3.15 2.54 -2.81
N PHE A 340 4.27 3.24 -2.70
CA PHE A 340 5.17 3.25 -1.54
C PHE A 340 5.26 4.65 -0.96
N LEU A 341 5.36 4.75 0.36
CA LEU A 341 5.77 5.96 1.06
C LEU A 341 7.31 6.02 1.09
N ARG A 342 7.91 6.93 0.31
CA ARG A 342 9.37 6.92 0.10
C ARG A 342 10.18 7.15 1.37
N GLU A 343 9.72 8.07 2.21
CA GLU A 343 10.42 8.43 3.44
C GLU A 343 10.60 7.27 4.43
N ALA A 344 9.78 6.22 4.31
CA ALA A 344 9.84 5.06 5.18
C ALA A 344 10.85 4.01 4.73
N TYR A 345 11.50 4.21 3.58
CA TYR A 345 12.39 3.23 2.97
C TYR A 345 13.80 3.76 2.80
N GLU A 346 14.76 2.90 3.12
CA GLU A 346 16.16 3.08 2.80
C GLU A 346 16.71 1.80 2.17
N ARG A 347 17.36 1.93 1.00
CA ARG A 347 17.96 0.80 0.26
C ARG A 347 16.99 -0.38 0.01
N GLY A 348 15.68 -0.11 -0.06
CA GLY A 348 14.63 -1.11 -0.30
C GLY A 348 14.21 -1.91 0.94
N CYS A 349 14.57 -1.44 2.13
CA CYS A 349 14.11 -1.94 3.42
C CYS A 349 13.41 -0.82 4.20
N LEU A 350 12.54 -1.16 5.14
CA LEU A 350 11.94 -0.16 6.03
C LEU A 350 12.99 0.40 6.98
N ILE A 351 12.94 1.72 7.21
CA ILE A 351 13.81 2.41 8.18
C ILE A 351 13.46 1.97 9.61
N HIS A 352 12.16 1.90 9.91
CA HIS A 352 11.64 1.41 11.19
C HIS A 352 10.90 0.09 10.96
N PRO A 353 11.61 -1.06 11.01
CA PRO A 353 10.99 -2.36 10.84
C PRO A 353 10.06 -2.70 12.01
N ASN A 354 9.18 -3.67 11.79
CA ASN A 354 8.28 -4.19 12.80
C ASN A 354 8.21 -5.72 12.69
N PRO A 355 7.80 -6.44 13.75
CA PRO A 355 7.84 -7.91 13.77
C PRO A 355 7.09 -8.59 12.62
N VAL A 356 5.95 -8.01 12.18
CA VAL A 356 5.16 -8.54 11.06
C VAL A 356 5.93 -8.37 9.74
N TYR A 357 6.52 -7.20 9.52
CA TYR A 357 7.39 -6.95 8.38
C TYR A 357 8.58 -7.91 8.35
N ASP A 358 9.24 -8.14 9.49
CA ASP A 358 10.40 -9.02 9.56
C ASP A 358 10.06 -10.47 9.20
N ALA A 359 8.90 -10.97 9.65
CA ALA A 359 8.40 -12.29 9.25
C ALA A 359 8.13 -12.35 7.74
N ARG A 360 7.44 -11.35 7.17
CA ARG A 360 7.18 -11.26 5.72
C ARG A 360 8.47 -11.18 4.91
N ARG A 361 9.50 -10.51 5.42
CA ARG A 361 10.82 -10.42 4.80
C ARG A 361 11.56 -11.75 4.79
N LYS A 362 11.43 -12.57 5.84
CA LYS A 362 11.97 -13.95 5.85
C LYS A 362 11.31 -14.79 4.75
N LEU A 363 9.99 -14.71 4.59
CA LEU A 363 9.30 -15.42 3.52
C LEU A 363 9.74 -14.92 2.13
N LEU A 364 9.87 -13.59 1.96
CA LEU A 364 10.40 -13.00 0.73
C LEU A 364 11.83 -13.48 0.43
N HIS A 365 12.65 -13.69 1.46
CA HIS A 365 14.00 -14.22 1.30
C HIS A 365 13.97 -15.62 0.67
N LEU A 366 13.09 -16.51 1.13
CA LEU A 366 12.91 -17.84 0.50
C LEU A 366 12.46 -17.74 -0.96
N VAL A 367 11.63 -16.75 -1.30
CA VAL A 367 11.24 -16.48 -2.69
C VAL A 367 12.43 -16.03 -3.53
N VAL A 368 13.36 -15.26 -2.95
CA VAL A 368 14.56 -14.77 -3.64
C VAL A 368 15.58 -15.89 -3.86
N LEU A 369 15.69 -16.86 -2.94
CA LEU A 369 16.56 -18.02 -3.10
C LEU A 369 16.17 -18.86 -4.32
N GLU A 370 14.88 -18.97 -4.65
CA GLU A 370 14.39 -19.86 -5.71
C GLU A 370 14.98 -21.27 -5.54
N ARG A 371 15.74 -21.79 -6.52
CA ARG A 371 16.46 -23.08 -6.44
C ARG A 371 17.90 -22.98 -5.93
N ARG A 372 18.38 -21.78 -5.62
CA ARG A 372 19.78 -21.57 -5.21
C ARG A 372 20.00 -22.23 -3.85
N GLY A 373 21.17 -22.82 -3.65
CA GLY A 373 21.53 -23.50 -2.40
C GLY A 373 21.05 -24.96 -2.30
N LEU A 374 20.32 -25.48 -3.29
CA LEU A 374 20.14 -26.92 -3.42
C LEU A 374 21.44 -27.53 -3.98
N VAL A 375 22.28 -28.07 -3.12
CA VAL A 375 23.32 -29.01 -3.54
C VAL A 375 22.59 -30.26 -4.02
N ASN A 376 22.93 -30.77 -5.22
CA ASN A 376 22.45 -32.07 -5.70
C ASN A 376 22.95 -33.18 -4.76
N GLY A 377 22.24 -33.42 -3.66
CA GLY A 377 22.31 -34.68 -2.93
C GLY A 377 21.32 -35.63 -3.56
N ASP A 378 21.83 -36.50 -4.43
CA ASP A 378 21.33 -37.85 -4.76
C ASP A 378 21.76 -38.25 -6.18
N SER A 379 23.06 -38.50 -6.31
CA SER A 379 23.62 -39.35 -7.36
C SER A 379 24.82 -40.15 -6.84
N GLN A 380 24.66 -40.72 -5.64
CA GLN A 380 25.32 -41.97 -5.26
C GLN A 380 24.25 -42.98 -4.87
N VAL A 381 23.52 -43.49 -5.89
CA VAL A 381 22.98 -44.84 -5.78
C VAL A 381 24.17 -45.75 -6.04
N GLU A 382 24.57 -46.44 -4.97
CA GLU A 382 25.55 -47.51 -4.95
C GLU A 382 25.32 -48.45 -6.14
N ARG A 383 26.23 -48.41 -7.11
CA ARG A 383 26.62 -49.63 -7.80
C ARG A 383 27.45 -50.40 -6.80
N ASN A 384 26.92 -51.50 -6.26
CA ASN A 384 27.73 -52.62 -5.80
C ASN A 384 26.87 -53.89 -5.82
N HIS A 385 27.30 -54.78 -6.73
CA HIS A 385 27.21 -56.24 -6.79
C HIS A 385 25.92 -56.97 -6.37
#